data_AF-A0A0S8KIZ0-F1
#
_entry.id   AF-A0A0S8KIZ0-F1
#
_cell.length_a   1.000
_cell.length_b   1.000
_cell.length_c   1.000
_cell.angle_alpha   90.00
_cell.angle_beta   90.00
_cell.angle_gamma   90.00
#
_symmetry.space_group_name_H-M   'P 1'
#
loop_
_entity.id
_entity.type
_entity.pdbx_description
1 polymer ?
#
loop_
_entity_poly.entity_id
_entity_poly.type
_entity_poly.pdbx_seq_one_letter_code
_entity_poly.pdbx_strand_id
1 'polypeptide(L)'
;AVGYIGGFLIYMFIFFFGAQLMRGVIEEKVNRIVEVIVSSVKPFQLMMGKIIGIAMVGLTQFGIWVVTTFLLVTMATTLLFPEMNMSPTEQVISQDIMSSGPVRAEPDATSEEMDEIMGFLSSLKDINFALTLGSFVFYFLGGYLLYGAMFAAIGAAVDNETDTQQFMLPLTIPLILALLVLINSINNPDSSISFWFSVIPFTAPIVMMGRLPFGVPDWEVGLSMALLVITFIGMTWLAAKIYRTGILMYGKKTSYREIAKWIRHS
;
A
#
# COMPACT_ATOMS: atom_id res chain seq x y z
N ALA A 1 -5.72 -15.44 1.73
CA ALA A 1 -5.17 -14.58 2.81
C ALA A 1 -4.21 -13.50 2.28
N VAL A 2 -3.14 -13.88 1.56
CA VAL A 2 -2.09 -12.93 1.11
C VAL A 2 -2.64 -11.73 0.33
N GLY A 3 -3.57 -11.94 -0.60
CA GLY A 3 -4.16 -10.83 -1.37
C GLY A 3 -4.97 -9.82 -0.53
N TYR A 4 -5.70 -10.30 0.48
CA TYR A 4 -6.42 -9.43 1.41
C TYR A 4 -5.46 -8.56 2.22
N ILE A 5 -4.44 -9.20 2.80
CA ILE A 5 -3.44 -8.52 3.63
C ILE A 5 -2.68 -7.49 2.77
N GLY A 6 -2.24 -7.88 1.57
CA GLY A 6 -1.55 -6.99 0.64
C GLY A 6 -2.39 -5.77 0.25
N GLY A 7 -3.63 -5.99 -0.19
CA GLY A 7 -4.54 -4.91 -0.59
C GLY A 7 -4.89 -3.98 0.58
N PHE A 8 -5.14 -4.52 1.78
CA PHE A 8 -5.42 -3.72 2.97
C PHE A 8 -4.20 -2.92 3.45
N LEU A 9 -3.00 -3.49 3.40
CA LEU A 9 -1.76 -2.79 3.73
C LEU A 9 -1.51 -1.62 2.77
N ILE A 10 -1.73 -1.82 1.46
CA ILE A 10 -1.62 -0.75 0.46
C ILE A 10 -2.63 0.37 0.76
N TYR A 11 -3.88 0.02 1.06
CA TYR A 11 -4.91 0.99 1.44
C TYR A 11 -4.48 1.84 2.65
N MET A 12 -4.06 1.19 3.75
CA MET A 12 -3.61 1.87 4.96
C MET A 12 -2.40 2.78 4.69
N PHE A 13 -1.44 2.29 3.91
CA PHE A 13 -0.23 3.03 3.58
C PHE A 13 -0.52 4.27 2.73
N ILE A 14 -1.35 4.14 1.69
CA ILE A 14 -1.79 5.27 0.85
C ILE A 14 -2.41 6.36 1.72
N PHE A 15 -3.30 5.98 2.63
CA PHE A 15 -4.01 6.95 3.46
C PHE A 15 -3.08 7.65 4.45
N PHE A 16 -2.22 6.88 5.12
CA PHE A 16 -1.33 7.40 6.14
C PHE A 16 -0.28 8.36 5.56
N PHE A 17 0.47 7.91 4.56
CA PHE A 17 1.52 8.73 3.94
C PHE A 17 0.96 9.80 3.00
N GLY A 18 -0.21 9.57 2.40
CA GLY A 18 -0.93 10.57 1.62
C GLY A 18 -1.37 11.75 2.49
N ALA A 19 -1.93 11.47 3.67
CA ALA A 19 -2.31 12.52 4.63
C ALA A 19 -1.09 13.32 5.11
N GLN A 20 0.04 12.67 5.40
CA GLN A 20 1.29 13.35 5.75
C GLN A 20 1.79 14.28 4.64
N LEU A 21 1.77 13.82 3.39
CA LEU A 21 2.15 14.61 2.23
C LEU A 21 1.25 15.86 2.07
N MET A 22 -0.06 15.68 2.20
CA MET A 22 -1.03 16.78 2.12
C MET A 22 -0.76 17.84 3.19
N ARG A 23 -0.61 17.42 4.46
CA ARG A 23 -0.28 18.33 5.57
C ARG A 23 1.02 19.08 5.33
N GLY A 24 2.06 18.39 4.88
CA GLY A 24 3.34 19.03 4.57
C GLY A 24 3.24 20.09 3.47
N VAL A 25 2.32 19.95 2.49
CA VAL A 25 2.10 20.99 1.47
C VAL A 25 1.33 22.19 2.05
N ILE A 26 0.34 21.93 2.91
CA ILE A 26 -0.41 22.98 3.62
C ILE A 26 0.53 23.79 4.49
N GLU A 27 1.40 23.14 5.26
CA GLU A 27 2.39 23.80 6.12
C GLU A 27 3.36 24.69 5.32
N GLU A 28 3.85 24.23 4.16
CA GLU A 28 4.68 25.04 3.27
C GLU A 28 3.96 26.30 2.77
N LYS A 29 2.67 26.18 2.50
CA LYS A 29 1.83 27.31 2.08
C LYS A 29 1.59 28.30 3.22
N VAL A 30 1.19 27.79 4.38
CA VAL A 30 0.87 28.59 5.59
C VAL A 30 2.11 29.32 6.10
N ASN A 31 3.27 28.67 6.09
CA ASN A 31 4.53 29.25 6.56
C ASN A 31 5.22 30.15 5.53
N ARG A 32 4.59 30.42 4.38
CA ARG A 32 5.14 31.20 3.25
C ARG A 32 6.48 30.70 2.71
N ILE A 33 6.85 29.46 3.05
CA ILE A 33 8.07 28.80 2.55
C ILE A 33 7.99 28.68 1.02
N VAL A 34 6.79 28.46 0.50
CA VAL A 34 6.55 28.31 -0.93
C VAL A 34 6.90 29.52 -1.79
N GLU A 35 6.74 30.75 -1.29
CA GLU A 35 7.06 31.97 -2.05
C GLU A 35 8.56 32.00 -2.41
N VAL A 36 9.40 31.53 -1.49
CA VAL A 36 10.83 31.39 -1.69
C VAL A 36 11.12 30.25 -2.67
N ILE A 37 10.49 29.07 -2.49
CA ILE A 37 10.85 27.89 -3.28
C ILE A 37 10.40 28.00 -4.75
N VAL A 38 9.23 28.59 -5.02
CA VAL A 38 8.71 28.74 -6.39
C VAL A 38 9.58 29.68 -7.24
N SER A 39 10.34 30.58 -6.62
CA SER A 39 11.32 31.42 -7.32
C SER A 39 12.55 30.64 -7.82
N SER A 40 12.83 29.47 -7.22
CA SER A 40 14.06 28.71 -7.44
C SER A 40 13.86 27.41 -8.22
N VAL A 41 12.67 26.78 -8.13
CA VAL A 41 12.40 25.47 -8.75
C VAL A 41 11.01 25.43 -9.40
N LYS A 42 10.89 24.73 -10.53
CA LYS A 42 9.61 24.54 -11.22
C LYS A 42 8.63 23.73 -10.35
N PRO A 43 7.33 24.08 -10.29
CA PRO A 43 6.34 23.37 -9.47
C PRO A 43 6.27 21.85 -9.70
N PHE A 44 6.43 21.41 -10.96
CA PHE A 44 6.44 19.97 -11.27
C PHE A 44 7.60 19.23 -10.61
N GLN A 45 8.80 19.81 -10.63
CA GLN A 45 10.00 19.20 -10.03
C GLN A 45 9.88 19.17 -8.51
N LEU A 46 9.35 20.23 -7.90
CA LEU A 46 9.09 20.29 -6.47
C LEU A 46 8.10 19.22 -6.02
N MET A 47 6.96 19.13 -6.71
CA MET A 47 5.91 18.17 -6.36
C MET A 47 6.39 16.74 -6.56
N MET A 48 7.01 16.44 -7.71
CA MET A 48 7.58 15.12 -7.99
C MET A 48 8.63 14.73 -6.94
N GLY A 49 9.56 15.65 -6.63
CA GLY A 49 10.60 15.42 -5.62
C GLY A 49 10.01 15.17 -4.23
N LYS A 50 8.99 15.93 -3.82
CA LYS A 50 8.33 15.75 -2.53
C LYS A 50 7.57 14.42 -2.44
N ILE A 51 6.80 14.08 -3.47
CA ILE A 51 6.04 12.82 -3.54
C ILE A 51 7.01 11.64 -3.47
N ILE A 52 8.07 11.62 -4.30
CA ILE A 52 9.08 10.56 -4.28
C ILE A 52 9.83 10.54 -2.94
N GLY A 53 10.15 11.69 -2.37
CA GLY A 53 10.85 11.81 -1.08
C GLY A 53 10.08 11.13 0.05
N ILE A 54 8.78 11.41 0.17
CA ILE A 54 7.94 10.76 1.19
C ILE A 54 7.73 9.27 0.85
N ALA A 55 7.68 8.90 -0.44
CA ALA A 55 7.70 7.49 -0.84
C ALA A 55 8.95 6.76 -0.31
N MET A 56 10.13 7.38 -0.45
CA MET A 56 11.39 6.83 0.06
C MET A 56 11.38 6.71 1.59
N VAL A 57 10.84 7.70 2.31
CA VAL A 57 10.66 7.61 3.77
C VAL A 57 9.76 6.41 4.12
N GLY A 58 8.65 6.23 3.42
CA GLY A 58 7.77 5.07 3.62
C GLY A 58 8.46 3.73 3.33
N LEU A 59 9.29 3.66 2.29
CA LEU A 59 10.11 2.48 2.00
C LEU A 59 11.14 2.21 3.10
N THR A 60 11.79 3.24 3.65
CA THR A 60 12.71 3.07 4.78
C THR A 60 11.98 2.57 6.03
N GLN A 61 10.79 3.09 6.32
CA GLN A 61 9.96 2.62 7.42
C GLN A 61 9.57 1.15 7.22
N PHE A 62 9.13 0.77 6.01
CA PHE A 62 8.82 -0.62 5.69
C PHE A 62 10.04 -1.54 5.88
N GLY A 63 11.22 -1.11 5.43
CA GLY A 63 12.48 -1.83 5.66
C GLY A 63 12.79 -2.05 7.14
N ILE A 64 12.58 -1.02 7.98
CA ILE A 64 12.74 -1.12 9.44
C ILE A 64 11.79 -2.18 10.02
N TRP A 65 10.52 -2.19 9.61
CA TRP A 65 9.56 -3.21 10.05
C TRP A 65 9.99 -4.62 9.68
N VAL A 66 10.40 -4.84 8.42
CA VAL A 66 10.86 -6.17 7.96
C VAL A 66 12.06 -6.66 8.76
N VAL A 67 13.07 -5.82 8.95
CA VAL A 67 14.28 -6.16 9.73
C VAL A 67 13.91 -6.44 11.19
N THR A 68 13.07 -5.60 11.79
CA THR A 68 12.66 -5.77 13.20
C THR A 68 11.85 -7.04 13.40
N THR A 69 10.89 -7.35 12.52
CA THR A 69 10.11 -8.59 12.59
C THR A 69 11.01 -9.82 12.42
N PHE A 70 11.95 -9.79 11.47
CA PHE A 70 12.88 -10.90 11.28
C PHE A 70 13.76 -11.14 12.53
N LEU A 71 14.29 -10.07 13.12
CA LEU A 71 15.08 -10.15 14.35
C LEU A 71 14.25 -10.64 15.55
N LEU A 72 13.02 -10.15 15.69
CA LEU A 72 12.13 -10.59 16.77
C LEU A 72 11.74 -12.06 16.63
N VAL A 73 11.39 -12.53 15.43
CA VAL A 73 11.02 -13.93 15.20
C VAL A 73 12.20 -14.86 15.44
N THR A 74 13.40 -14.51 14.95
CA THR A 74 14.61 -15.32 15.20
C THR A 74 15.00 -15.35 16.68
N MET A 75 14.92 -14.22 17.37
CA MET A 75 15.17 -14.17 18.81
C MET A 75 14.11 -14.94 19.61
N ALA A 76 12.83 -14.78 19.29
CA ALA A 76 11.73 -15.48 19.97
C ALA A 76 11.82 -17.00 19.77
N THR A 77 12.10 -17.48 18.55
CA THR A 77 12.25 -18.91 18.27
C THR A 77 13.43 -19.52 19.01
N THR A 78 14.58 -18.84 19.06
CA THR A 78 15.77 -19.34 19.81
C THR A 78 15.60 -19.34 21.32
N LEU A 79 14.87 -18.37 21.89
CA LEU A 79 14.71 -18.24 23.35
C LEU A 79 13.49 -18.97 23.91
N LEU A 80 12.36 -18.97 23.21
CA LEU A 80 11.08 -19.51 23.70
C LEU A 80 10.79 -20.93 23.20
N PHE A 81 11.35 -21.34 22.05
CA PHE A 81 11.12 -22.66 21.46
C PHE A 81 12.43 -23.35 21.06
N PRO A 82 13.34 -23.69 22.02
CA PRO A 82 14.60 -24.36 21.71
C PRO A 82 14.42 -25.71 20.99
N GLU A 83 13.29 -26.38 21.22
CA GLU A 83 12.96 -27.69 20.66
C GLU A 83 12.66 -27.65 19.15
N MET A 84 12.27 -26.50 18.58
CA MET A 84 12.02 -26.35 17.14
C MET A 84 13.30 -26.19 16.30
N ASN A 85 14.44 -25.93 16.94
CA ASN A 85 15.76 -25.84 16.30
C ASN A 85 16.62 -27.11 16.49
N MET A 86 16.05 -28.17 17.06
CA MET A 86 16.75 -29.45 17.26
C MET A 86 17.04 -30.13 15.92
N SER A 87 18.23 -30.72 15.82
CA SER A 87 18.65 -31.43 14.61
C SER A 87 17.75 -32.64 14.33
N PRO A 88 17.65 -33.14 13.07
CA PRO A 88 16.88 -34.34 12.74
C PRO A 88 17.27 -35.58 13.56
N THR A 89 18.44 -35.58 14.19
CA THR A 89 18.96 -36.69 15.00
C THR A 89 18.46 -36.64 16.46
N GLU A 90 18.10 -35.47 16.99
CA GLU A 90 17.58 -35.31 18.36
C GLU A 90 16.07 -35.55 18.45
N GLN A 91 15.31 -35.24 17.38
CA GLN A 91 13.87 -35.55 17.29
C GLN A 91 13.57 -37.06 17.32
N VAL A 92 14.46 -37.89 16.78
CA VAL A 92 14.32 -39.35 16.83
C VAL A 92 14.55 -39.90 18.25
N ILE A 93 15.45 -39.27 19.02
CA ILE A 93 15.77 -39.70 20.39
C ILE A 93 14.66 -39.29 21.38
N SER A 94 14.04 -38.12 21.20
CA SER A 94 12.93 -37.67 22.05
C SER A 94 11.61 -38.41 21.75
N GLN A 95 11.40 -38.86 20.50
CA GLN A 95 10.22 -39.63 20.12
C GLN A 95 10.23 -41.07 20.69
N ASP A 96 11.40 -41.70 20.81
CA ASP A 96 11.53 -43.02 21.42
C ASP A 96 11.24 -43.00 22.94
N ILE A 97 11.61 -41.92 23.64
CA ILE A 97 11.42 -41.78 25.10
C ILE A 97 9.95 -41.47 25.47
N MET A 98 9.17 -40.86 24.58
CA MET A 98 7.75 -40.53 24.82
C MET A 98 6.77 -41.69 24.51
N SER A 99 7.24 -42.80 23.95
CA SER A 99 6.40 -43.92 23.50
C SER A 99 6.07 -44.97 24.58
N SER A 100 6.61 -44.85 25.80
CA SER A 100 6.53 -45.90 26.83
C SER A 100 5.47 -45.71 27.93
N GLY A 101 4.43 -44.89 27.72
CA GLY A 101 3.34 -44.68 28.68
C GLY A 101 1.94 -44.76 28.04
N PRO A 102 0.90 -45.29 28.71
CA PRO A 102 -0.39 -45.54 28.08
C PRO A 102 -1.11 -44.20 27.79
N VAL A 103 -1.14 -43.85 26.50
CA VAL A 103 -1.80 -42.65 25.97
C VAL A 103 -3.32 -42.77 26.18
N ARG A 104 -3.86 -41.94 27.08
CA ARG A 104 -5.28 -41.56 27.04
C ARG A 104 -5.39 -40.38 26.10
N ALA A 105 -6.08 -40.58 24.98
CA ALA A 105 -6.37 -39.54 24.01
C ALA A 105 -7.33 -38.51 24.63
N GLU A 106 -6.80 -37.36 25.04
CA GLU A 106 -7.55 -36.11 25.04
C GLU A 106 -7.35 -35.43 23.67
N PRO A 107 -8.37 -34.77 23.10
CA PRO A 107 -8.21 -34.05 21.85
C PRO A 107 -7.40 -32.78 22.13
N ASP A 108 -6.12 -32.82 21.76
CA ASP A 108 -5.14 -31.76 22.02
C ASP A 108 -5.40 -30.56 21.09
N ALA A 109 -5.87 -29.43 21.65
CA ALA A 109 -6.15 -28.19 20.91
C ALA A 109 -4.90 -27.61 20.21
N THR A 110 -3.70 -28.00 20.65
CA THR A 110 -2.39 -27.66 20.07
C THR A 110 -2.12 -28.33 18.72
N SER A 111 -2.80 -29.44 18.41
CA SER A 111 -2.65 -30.15 17.13
C SER A 111 -3.39 -29.45 15.98
N GLU A 112 -4.57 -28.88 16.25
CA GLU A 112 -5.35 -28.12 15.25
C GLU A 112 -4.65 -26.82 14.83
N GLU A 113 -4.07 -26.07 15.79
CA GLU A 113 -3.29 -24.86 15.49
C GLU A 113 -2.02 -25.17 14.68
N MET A 114 -1.36 -26.30 14.98
CA MET A 114 -0.17 -26.75 14.25
C MET A 114 -0.52 -27.19 12.81
N ASP A 115 -1.66 -27.86 12.63
CA ASP A 115 -2.18 -28.26 11.31
C ASP A 115 -2.60 -27.04 10.49
N GLU A 116 -3.17 -26.00 11.11
CA GLU A 116 -3.53 -24.75 10.43
C GLU A 116 -2.26 -23.96 10.00
N ILE A 117 -1.23 -23.92 10.85
CA ILE A 117 0.09 -23.34 10.52
C ILE A 117 0.77 -24.12 9.39
N MET A 118 0.73 -25.45 9.42
CA MET A 118 1.29 -26.32 8.36
C MET A 118 0.54 -26.17 7.04
N GLY A 119 -0.80 -26.11 7.07
CA GLY A 119 -1.65 -25.86 5.90
C GLY A 119 -1.46 -24.46 5.30
N PHE A 120 -1.18 -23.47 6.14
CA PHE A 120 -0.75 -22.14 5.69
C PHE A 120 0.64 -22.21 5.02
N LEU A 121 1.60 -22.93 5.61
CA LEU A 121 2.95 -23.08 5.06
C LEU A 121 2.97 -23.78 3.70
N SER A 122 2.14 -24.81 3.51
CA SER A 122 2.01 -25.50 2.22
C SER A 122 1.39 -24.58 1.16
N SER A 123 0.36 -23.81 1.53
CA SER A 123 -0.28 -22.83 0.64
C SER A 123 0.65 -21.70 0.19
N LEU A 124 1.70 -21.39 0.98
CA LEU A 124 2.72 -20.41 0.60
C LEU A 124 3.75 -20.95 -0.41
N LYS A 125 3.98 -22.27 -0.45
CA LYS A 125 4.98 -22.88 -1.36
C LYS A 125 4.54 -22.89 -2.82
N ASP A 126 3.24 -22.97 -3.08
CA ASP A 126 2.69 -22.99 -4.44
C ASP A 126 2.60 -21.59 -5.09
N ILE A 127 2.74 -20.53 -4.29
CA ILE A 127 2.67 -19.15 -4.78
C ILE A 127 4.03 -18.75 -5.38
N ASN A 128 4.00 -18.09 -6.54
CA ASN A 128 5.17 -17.41 -7.08
C ASN A 128 5.52 -16.19 -6.21
N PHE A 129 6.24 -16.45 -5.12
CA PHE A 129 6.58 -15.46 -4.10
C PHE A 129 7.33 -14.26 -4.69
N ALA A 130 8.21 -14.50 -5.67
CA ALA A 130 8.97 -13.44 -6.33
C ALA A 130 8.05 -12.49 -7.11
N LEU A 131 7.12 -13.01 -7.90
CA LEU A 131 6.16 -12.21 -8.66
C LEU A 131 5.17 -11.48 -7.74
N THR A 132 4.66 -12.17 -6.71
CA THR A 132 3.75 -11.57 -5.73
C THR A 132 4.42 -10.44 -4.95
N LEU A 133 5.64 -10.64 -4.46
CA LEU A 133 6.38 -9.63 -3.72
C LEU A 133 6.80 -8.46 -4.62
N GLY A 134 7.32 -8.73 -5.82
CA GLY A 134 7.71 -7.70 -6.78
C GLY A 134 6.52 -6.83 -7.20
N SER A 135 5.38 -7.47 -7.49
CA SER A 135 4.14 -6.75 -7.81
C SER A 135 3.58 -6.01 -6.61
N PHE A 136 3.67 -6.58 -5.40
CA PHE A 136 3.29 -5.89 -4.17
C PHE A 136 4.07 -4.59 -4.02
N VAL A 137 5.40 -4.62 -4.10
CA VAL A 137 6.24 -3.41 -3.98
C VAL A 137 5.89 -2.41 -5.08
N PHE A 138 5.69 -2.87 -6.32
CA PHE A 138 5.31 -2.00 -7.42
C PHE A 138 3.96 -1.33 -7.20
N TYR A 139 2.90 -2.08 -6.88
CA TYR A 139 1.56 -1.54 -6.66
C TYR A 139 1.47 -0.72 -5.36
N PHE A 140 2.23 -1.09 -4.34
CA PHE A 140 2.36 -0.32 -3.11
C PHE A 140 2.96 1.05 -3.39
N LEU A 141 4.11 1.09 -4.05
CA LEU A 141 4.79 2.34 -4.38
C LEU A 141 3.99 3.13 -5.41
N GLY A 142 3.55 2.48 -6.47
CA GLY A 142 2.77 3.09 -7.55
C GLY A 142 1.43 3.64 -7.08
N GLY A 143 0.70 2.89 -6.25
CA GLY A 143 -0.53 3.35 -5.62
C GLY A 143 -0.28 4.55 -4.71
N TYR A 144 0.76 4.48 -3.88
CA TYR A 144 1.17 5.64 -3.08
C TYR A 144 1.53 6.85 -3.94
N LEU A 145 2.32 6.70 -5.00
CA LEU A 145 2.75 7.79 -5.87
C LEU A 145 1.54 8.46 -6.56
N LEU A 146 0.62 7.65 -7.09
CA LEU A 146 -0.61 8.12 -7.74
C LEU A 146 -1.49 8.93 -6.76
N TYR A 147 -1.81 8.33 -5.62
CA TYR A 147 -2.66 8.98 -4.62
C TYR A 147 -1.94 10.13 -3.94
N GLY A 148 -0.63 10.02 -3.73
CA GLY A 148 0.23 11.08 -3.23
C GLY A 148 0.13 12.33 -4.09
N ALA A 149 0.18 12.20 -5.42
CA ALA A 149 -0.07 13.33 -6.31
C ALA A 149 -1.44 13.99 -6.07
N MET A 150 -2.49 13.20 -5.82
CA MET A 150 -3.83 13.74 -5.49
C MET A 150 -3.86 14.44 -4.13
N PHE A 151 -3.25 13.84 -3.10
CA PHE A 151 -3.13 14.44 -1.77
C PHE A 151 -2.36 15.75 -1.80
N ALA A 152 -1.26 15.80 -2.56
CA ALA A 152 -0.47 17.00 -2.73
C ALA A 152 -1.25 18.09 -3.50
N ALA A 153 -2.06 17.70 -4.50
CA ALA A 153 -2.95 18.63 -5.20
C ALA A 153 -3.98 19.27 -4.26
N ILE A 154 -4.57 18.48 -3.34
CA ILE A 154 -5.50 18.98 -2.33
C ILE A 154 -4.78 19.93 -1.37
N GLY A 155 -3.62 19.52 -0.85
CA GLY A 155 -2.85 20.32 0.09
C GLY A 155 -2.44 21.67 -0.49
N ALA A 156 -2.22 21.75 -1.81
CA ALA A 156 -1.91 23.01 -2.48
C ALA A 156 -3.14 23.90 -2.74
N ALA A 157 -4.32 23.28 -2.82
CA ALA A 157 -5.57 24.00 -3.04
C ALA A 157 -6.10 24.63 -1.74
N VAL A 158 -5.95 23.97 -0.59
CA VAL A 158 -6.53 24.43 0.67
C VAL A 158 -5.57 25.30 1.49
N ASP A 159 -6.15 26.12 2.37
CA ASP A 159 -5.39 26.99 3.30
C ASP A 159 -5.31 26.42 4.72
N ASN A 160 -6.18 25.49 5.09
CA ASN A 160 -6.26 24.90 6.42
C ASN A 160 -6.54 23.38 6.33
N GLU A 161 -6.21 22.64 7.39
CA GLU A 161 -6.47 21.19 7.41
C GLU A 161 -7.97 20.86 7.46
N THR A 162 -8.80 21.72 8.03
CA THR A 162 -10.24 21.47 8.21
C THR A 162 -11.00 21.47 6.88
N ASP A 163 -10.61 22.30 5.92
CA ASP A 163 -11.24 22.41 4.59
C ASP A 163 -10.81 21.27 3.66
N THR A 164 -9.83 20.44 4.04
CA THR A 164 -9.44 19.25 3.27
C THR A 164 -10.51 18.18 3.26
N GLN A 165 -11.33 18.08 4.31
CA GLN A 165 -12.28 16.98 4.50
C GLN A 165 -13.27 16.87 3.33
N GLN A 166 -13.73 17.99 2.78
CA GLN A 166 -14.62 18.00 1.62
C GLN A 166 -13.94 17.49 0.34
N PHE A 167 -12.61 17.60 0.24
CA PHE A 167 -11.80 17.15 -0.91
C PHE A 167 -11.27 15.73 -0.74
N MET A 168 -11.32 15.17 0.46
CA MET A 168 -10.91 13.79 0.73
C MET A 168 -11.88 12.76 0.11
N LEU A 169 -13.18 13.05 0.08
CA LEU A 169 -14.21 12.14 -0.45
C LEU A 169 -13.91 11.57 -1.86
N PRO A 170 -13.56 12.36 -2.88
CA PRO A 170 -13.23 11.82 -4.20
C PRO A 170 -11.98 10.93 -4.22
N LEU A 171 -11.10 11.02 -3.23
CA LEU A 171 -9.96 10.11 -3.08
C LEU A 171 -10.37 8.82 -2.37
N THR A 172 -11.22 8.93 -1.34
CA THR A 172 -11.62 7.79 -0.53
C THR A 172 -12.60 6.87 -1.25
N ILE A 173 -13.52 7.40 -2.07
CA ILE A 173 -14.52 6.59 -2.77
C ILE A 173 -13.88 5.50 -3.64
N PRO A 174 -12.93 5.81 -4.55
CA PRO A 174 -12.26 4.77 -5.33
C PRO A 174 -11.51 3.75 -4.47
N LEU A 175 -10.86 4.19 -3.38
CA LEU A 175 -10.14 3.30 -2.46
C LEU A 175 -11.08 2.34 -1.73
N ILE A 176 -12.22 2.84 -1.25
CA ILE A 176 -13.26 2.02 -0.61
C ILE A 176 -13.84 1.03 -1.62
N LEU A 177 -14.17 1.49 -2.82
CA LEU A 177 -14.66 0.61 -3.89
C LEU A 177 -13.63 -0.49 -4.22
N ALA A 178 -12.35 -0.16 -4.28
CA ALA A 178 -11.28 -1.13 -4.49
C ALA A 178 -11.24 -2.18 -3.37
N LEU A 179 -11.43 -1.77 -2.10
CA LEU A 179 -11.48 -2.69 -0.97
C LEU A 179 -12.72 -3.60 -1.02
N LEU A 180 -13.87 -3.09 -1.46
CA LEU A 180 -15.06 -3.90 -1.66
C LEU A 180 -14.88 -4.92 -2.78
N VAL A 181 -14.30 -4.50 -3.91
CA VAL A 181 -14.04 -5.38 -5.05
C VAL A 181 -12.94 -6.39 -4.72
N LEU A 182 -11.96 -6.07 -3.87
CA LEU A 182 -10.94 -7.00 -3.40
C LEU A 182 -11.56 -8.28 -2.82
N ILE A 183 -12.64 -8.14 -2.04
CA ILE A 183 -13.37 -9.28 -1.47
C ILE A 183 -13.95 -10.16 -2.58
N ASN A 184 -14.52 -9.53 -3.61
CA ASN A 184 -15.06 -10.25 -4.75
C ASN A 184 -13.96 -10.92 -5.59
N SER A 185 -12.84 -10.23 -5.84
CA SER A 185 -11.71 -10.72 -6.62
C SER A 185 -11.05 -11.95 -6.02
N ILE A 186 -11.02 -12.09 -4.70
CA ILE A 186 -10.42 -13.26 -4.05
C ILE A 186 -11.34 -14.48 -4.15
N ASN A 187 -12.65 -14.28 -4.17
CA ASN A 187 -13.62 -15.36 -4.31
C ASN A 187 -13.87 -15.73 -5.78
N ASN A 188 -13.80 -14.76 -6.69
CA ASN A 188 -14.04 -14.92 -8.14
C ASN A 188 -13.01 -14.09 -8.94
N PRO A 189 -11.76 -14.57 -9.07
CA PRO A 189 -10.66 -13.83 -9.69
C PRO A 189 -10.87 -13.44 -11.15
N ASP A 190 -11.59 -14.28 -11.91
CA ASP A 190 -11.80 -14.15 -13.36
C ASP A 190 -13.07 -13.35 -13.73
N SER A 191 -13.78 -12.84 -12.73
CA SER A 191 -14.97 -12.03 -12.97
C SER A 191 -14.63 -10.72 -13.71
N SER A 192 -15.54 -10.25 -14.58
CA SER A 192 -15.32 -9.00 -15.32
C SER A 192 -15.11 -7.80 -14.40
N ILE A 193 -15.77 -7.77 -13.24
CA ILE A 193 -15.60 -6.70 -12.24
C ILE A 193 -14.18 -6.70 -11.66
N SER A 194 -13.65 -7.88 -11.36
CA SER A 194 -12.29 -8.09 -10.87
C SER A 194 -11.26 -7.65 -11.92
N PHE A 195 -11.47 -8.03 -13.19
CA PHE A 195 -10.62 -7.59 -14.30
C PHE A 195 -10.56 -6.06 -14.42
N TRP A 196 -11.70 -5.39 -14.61
CA TRP A 196 -11.70 -3.95 -14.86
C TRP A 196 -11.14 -3.13 -13.70
N PHE A 197 -11.51 -3.45 -12.47
CA PHE A 197 -11.00 -2.75 -11.29
C PHE A 197 -9.51 -3.03 -11.02
N SER A 198 -8.98 -4.13 -11.54
CA SER A 198 -7.56 -4.43 -11.47
C SER A 198 -6.74 -3.69 -12.54
N VAL A 199 -7.38 -3.21 -13.61
CA VAL A 199 -6.73 -2.45 -14.71
C VAL A 199 -6.83 -0.94 -14.51
N ILE A 200 -7.93 -0.45 -13.92
CA ILE A 200 -8.14 0.97 -13.65
C ILE A 200 -7.15 1.45 -12.57
N PRO A 201 -6.25 2.43 -12.85
CA PRO A 201 -5.15 2.81 -11.97
C PRO A 201 -5.51 3.21 -10.53
N PHE A 202 -6.68 3.80 -10.32
CA PHE A 202 -7.13 4.20 -8.99
C PHE A 202 -7.47 2.99 -8.10
N THR A 203 -7.96 1.91 -8.70
CA THR A 203 -8.39 0.71 -7.95
C THR A 203 -7.39 -0.44 -8.07
N ALA A 204 -6.57 -0.42 -9.13
CA ALA A 204 -5.60 -1.44 -9.47
C ALA A 204 -4.64 -1.83 -8.33
N PRO A 205 -4.01 -0.89 -7.59
CA PRO A 205 -3.07 -1.23 -6.53
C PRO A 205 -3.60 -2.20 -5.49
N ILE A 206 -4.89 -2.09 -5.17
CA ILE A 206 -5.54 -2.90 -4.15
C ILE A 206 -6.11 -4.17 -4.78
N VAL A 207 -6.82 -4.06 -5.91
CA VAL A 207 -7.55 -5.18 -6.51
C VAL A 207 -6.64 -6.20 -7.18
N MET A 208 -5.55 -5.77 -7.84
CA MET A 208 -4.59 -6.71 -8.43
C MET A 208 -3.97 -7.62 -7.38
N MET A 209 -3.69 -7.13 -6.17
CA MET A 209 -3.16 -7.95 -5.09
C MET A 209 -4.09 -9.10 -4.70
N GLY A 210 -5.41 -8.92 -4.85
CA GLY A 210 -6.39 -9.97 -4.66
C GLY A 210 -6.33 -11.06 -5.72
N ARG A 211 -6.02 -10.70 -6.97
CA ARG A 211 -6.03 -11.62 -8.12
C ARG A 211 -4.72 -12.39 -8.29
N LEU A 212 -3.58 -11.76 -8.00
CA LEU A 212 -2.24 -12.32 -8.27
C LEU A 212 -2.00 -13.76 -7.76
N PRO A 213 -2.41 -14.13 -6.52
CA PRO A 213 -2.22 -15.49 -6.01
C PRO A 213 -2.93 -16.58 -6.81
N PHE A 214 -3.88 -16.21 -7.68
CA PHE A 214 -4.70 -17.13 -8.47
C PHE A 214 -4.21 -17.30 -9.92
N GLY A 215 -3.07 -16.71 -10.28
CA GLY A 215 -2.44 -16.92 -11.60
C GLY A 215 -3.00 -16.02 -12.72
N VAL A 216 -2.91 -14.70 -12.52
CA VAL A 216 -3.30 -13.71 -13.54
C VAL A 216 -2.34 -13.74 -14.73
N PRO A 217 -2.81 -13.63 -15.98
CA PRO A 217 -1.93 -13.51 -17.15
C PRO A 217 -0.97 -12.32 -17.04
N ASP A 218 0.30 -12.53 -17.38
CA ASP A 218 1.36 -11.52 -17.24
C ASP A 218 1.06 -10.21 -17.99
N TRP A 219 0.34 -10.28 -19.12
CA TRP A 219 -0.02 -9.11 -19.91
C TRP A 219 -1.03 -8.21 -19.19
N GLU A 220 -1.93 -8.77 -18.36
CA GLU A 220 -2.89 -7.97 -17.57
C GLU A 220 -2.15 -7.19 -16.48
N VAL A 221 -1.17 -7.85 -15.85
CA VAL A 221 -0.29 -7.22 -14.86
C VAL A 221 0.52 -6.11 -15.53
N GLY A 222 1.15 -6.39 -16.67
CA GLY A 222 1.91 -5.39 -17.43
C GLY A 222 1.08 -4.19 -17.89
N LEU A 223 -0.15 -4.43 -18.38
CA LEU A 223 -1.09 -3.39 -18.78
C LEU A 223 -1.47 -2.50 -17.59
N SER A 224 -1.82 -3.10 -16.46
CA SER A 224 -2.18 -2.38 -15.23
C SER A 224 -1.01 -1.54 -14.71
N MET A 225 0.21 -2.12 -14.68
CA MET A 225 1.43 -1.41 -14.30
C MET A 225 1.72 -0.20 -15.21
N ALA A 226 1.60 -0.37 -16.52
CA ALA A 226 1.82 0.71 -17.48
C ALA A 226 0.79 1.84 -17.34
N LEU A 227 -0.49 1.50 -17.23
CA LEU A 227 -1.56 2.49 -17.02
C LEU A 227 -1.40 3.23 -15.69
N LEU A 228 -0.93 2.54 -14.65
CA LEU A 228 -0.65 3.15 -13.37
C LEU A 228 0.44 4.21 -13.47
N VAL A 229 1.56 3.90 -14.15
CA VAL A 229 2.67 4.85 -14.33
C VAL A 229 2.23 6.05 -15.17
N ILE A 230 1.52 5.82 -16.27
CA ILE A 230 0.99 6.89 -17.13
C ILE A 230 0.07 7.81 -16.32
N THR A 231 -0.82 7.22 -15.53
CA THR A 231 -1.78 7.99 -14.72
C THR A 231 -1.08 8.72 -13.60
N PHE A 232 -0.07 8.14 -12.96
CA PHE A 232 0.76 8.82 -11.98
C PHE A 232 1.43 10.07 -12.55
N ILE A 233 2.04 9.97 -13.74
CA ILE A 233 2.67 11.12 -14.41
C ILE A 233 1.62 12.19 -14.71
N GLY A 234 0.46 11.79 -15.24
CA GLY A 234 -0.66 12.71 -15.52
C GLY A 234 -1.20 13.40 -14.26
N MET A 235 -1.36 12.67 -13.16
CA MET A 235 -1.81 13.22 -11.89
C MET A 235 -0.78 14.12 -11.24
N THR A 236 0.50 13.81 -11.34
CA THR A 236 1.58 14.69 -10.85
C THR A 236 1.64 16.00 -11.66
N TRP A 237 1.44 15.91 -12.98
CA TRP A 237 1.32 17.10 -13.83
C TRP A 237 0.12 17.97 -13.43
N LEU A 238 -1.03 17.36 -13.19
CA LEU A 238 -2.23 18.06 -12.71
C LEU A 238 -2.02 18.67 -11.32
N ALA A 239 -1.37 17.96 -10.40
CA ALA A 239 -1.02 18.45 -9.07
C ALA A 239 -0.09 19.66 -9.14
N ALA A 240 0.93 19.63 -10.01
CA ALA A 240 1.83 20.76 -10.23
C ALA A 240 1.11 21.99 -10.79
N LYS A 241 0.11 21.78 -11.66
CA LYS A 241 -0.73 22.84 -12.22
C LYS A 241 -1.59 23.51 -11.15
N ILE A 242 -2.20 22.71 -10.28
CA ILE A 242 -2.95 23.20 -9.12
C ILE A 242 -2.00 23.92 -8.17
N TYR A 243 -0.82 23.37 -7.91
CA TYR A 243 0.19 23.98 -7.03
C TYR A 243 0.58 25.39 -7.48
N ARG A 244 0.86 25.57 -8.77
CA ARG A 244 1.25 26.89 -9.31
C ARG A 244 0.23 28.00 -9.04
N THR A 245 -1.07 27.67 -9.12
CA THR A 245 -2.15 28.68 -9.00
C THR A 245 -2.71 28.73 -7.58
N GLY A 246 -2.95 27.57 -6.97
CA GLY A 246 -3.57 27.44 -5.64
C GLY A 246 -2.70 28.03 -4.53
N ILE A 247 -1.37 27.97 -4.68
CA ILE A 247 -0.46 28.47 -3.65
C ILE A 247 -0.52 29.99 -3.46
N LEU A 248 -0.81 30.75 -4.53
CA LEU A 248 -0.87 32.21 -4.51
C LEU A 248 -2.24 32.74 -4.02
N MET A 249 -3.19 31.84 -3.78
CA MET A 249 -4.53 32.21 -3.35
C MET A 249 -4.70 31.91 -1.87
N TYR A 250 -4.79 32.99 -1.09
CA TYR A 250 -4.95 32.98 0.36
C TYR A 250 -6.35 33.45 0.76
N GLY A 251 -6.94 32.78 1.75
CA GLY A 251 -8.11 33.26 2.47
C GLY A 251 -9.43 33.12 1.73
N LYS A 252 -9.44 32.47 0.56
CA LYS A 252 -10.68 32.15 -0.18
C LYS A 252 -10.96 30.66 -0.08
N LYS A 253 -12.16 30.30 0.40
CA LYS A 253 -12.62 28.90 0.39
C LYS A 253 -12.66 28.38 -1.04
N THR A 254 -11.72 27.52 -1.38
CA THR A 254 -11.60 26.94 -2.71
C THR A 254 -12.75 25.97 -2.94
N SER A 255 -13.39 26.06 -4.10
CA SER A 255 -14.44 25.12 -4.53
C SER A 255 -13.93 24.24 -5.67
N TYR A 256 -14.54 23.05 -5.84
CA TYR A 256 -14.31 22.17 -6.99
C TYR A 256 -14.32 22.89 -8.35
N ARG A 257 -15.21 23.88 -8.51
CA ARG A 257 -15.31 24.67 -9.75
C ARG A 257 -14.08 25.55 -10.01
N GLU A 258 -13.43 26.01 -8.95
CA GLU A 258 -12.24 26.87 -9.07
C GLU A 258 -11.01 26.06 -9.42
N ILE A 259 -10.82 24.90 -8.76
CA ILE A 259 -9.75 23.94 -9.10
C ILE A 259 -9.85 23.57 -10.58
N ALA A 260 -11.07 23.28 -11.08
CA ALA A 260 -11.29 22.97 -12.49
C ALA A 260 -10.93 24.13 -13.44
N LYS A 261 -11.15 25.38 -13.03
CA LYS A 261 -10.73 26.56 -13.81
C LYS A 261 -9.22 26.69 -13.87
N TRP A 262 -8.50 26.49 -12.76
CA TRP A 262 -7.03 26.56 -12.76
C TRP A 262 -6.40 25.51 -13.67
N ILE A 263 -6.97 24.30 -13.69
CA ILE A 263 -6.53 23.23 -14.59
C ILE A 263 -6.73 23.62 -16.07
N ARG A 264 -7.68 24.50 -16.41
CA ARG A 264 -7.88 24.94 -17.81
C ARG A 264 -7.06 26.18 -18.19
N HIS A 265 -6.71 27.03 -17.23
CA HIS A 265 -6.10 28.34 -17.50
C HIS A 265 -4.59 28.46 -17.18
N SER A 266 -3.98 27.50 -16.45
CA SER A 266 -2.51 27.39 -16.30
C SER A 266 -1.82 26.74 -17.49
#